data_AF-A0A529W7F8-F1
#
_entry.id   AF-A0A529W7F8-F1
#
_cell.length_a   1.000
_cell.length_b   1.000
_cell.length_c   1.000
_cell.angle_alpha   90.00
_cell.angle_beta   90.00
_cell.angle_gamma   90.00
#
_symmetry.space_group_name_H-M   'P 1'
#
loop_
_entity.id
_entity.type
_entity.pdbx_description
1 polymer ?
#
loop_
_entity_poly.entity_id
_entity_poly.type
_entity_poly.pdbx_seq_one_letter_code
_entity_poly.pdbx_strand_id
1 'polypeptide(L)'
;ADAINIVTGRSAELAGVLAKHDDVDGLWLFADADTCAKAEADSIGNLKRVWTGNGRTLDWTSSEAAGEPFLRRAIEVKNVWVPYGD
;
A
#
# COMPACT_ATOMS: atom_id res chain seq x y z
N ALA A 1 4.02 -2.62 -21.49
CA ALA A 1 5.12 -3.16 -20.70
C ALA A 1 5.46 -2.10 -19.66
N ASP A 2 4.95 -2.21 -18.44
CA ASP A 2 5.23 -1.28 -17.32
C ASP A 2 4.64 -1.76 -15.97
N ALA A 3 4.27 -3.06 -15.87
CA ALA A 3 3.47 -3.55 -14.73
C ALA A 3 4.29 -3.68 -13.44
N ILE A 4 5.62 -3.79 -13.55
CA ILE A 4 6.54 -3.94 -12.42
C ILE A 4 7.72 -3.03 -12.65
N ASN A 5 7.96 -2.14 -11.68
CA ASN A 5 9.09 -1.22 -11.64
C ASN A 5 9.85 -1.42 -10.34
N ILE A 6 11.18 -1.55 -10.43
CA ILE A 6 12.06 -1.77 -9.27
C ILE A 6 12.99 -0.58 -9.14
N VAL A 7 12.93 0.10 -7.99
CA VAL A 7 13.77 1.26 -7.67
C VAL A 7 14.54 0.97 -6.39
N THR A 8 15.83 1.32 -6.37
CA THR A 8 16.70 1.14 -5.21
C THR A 8 17.13 2.50 -4.66
N GLY A 9 17.31 2.59 -3.34
CA GLY A 9 17.63 3.84 -2.66
C GLY A 9 17.39 3.76 -1.17
N ARG A 10 17.42 4.90 -0.48
CA ARG A 10 17.12 4.98 0.94
C ARG A 10 15.61 4.85 1.16
N SER A 11 15.19 3.82 1.88
CA SER A 11 13.78 3.51 2.10
C SER A 11 13.00 4.67 2.71
N ALA A 12 13.58 5.40 3.67
CA ALA A 12 12.92 6.55 4.31
C ALA A 12 12.67 7.71 3.33
N GLU A 13 13.61 7.97 2.41
CA GLU A 13 13.47 9.02 1.39
C GLU A 13 12.43 8.61 0.34
N LEU A 14 12.52 7.37 -0.15
CA LEU A 14 11.57 6.82 -1.11
C LEU A 14 10.15 6.77 -0.55
N ALA A 15 9.99 6.33 0.71
CA ALA A 15 8.69 6.28 1.39
C ALA A 15 8.07 7.67 1.51
N GLY A 16 8.86 8.69 1.86
CA GLY A 16 8.37 10.07 1.95
C GLY A 16 7.93 10.63 0.59
N VAL A 17 8.64 10.32 -0.49
CA VAL A 17 8.26 10.75 -1.85
C VAL A 17 6.99 10.04 -2.30
N LEU A 18 6.90 8.72 -2.14
CA LEU A 18 5.73 7.94 -2.55
C LEU A 18 4.48 8.28 -1.72
N ALA A 19 4.65 8.55 -0.43
CA ALA A 19 3.55 8.98 0.44
C ALA A 19 2.94 10.31 -0.02
N LYS A 20 3.74 11.24 -0.56
CA LYS A 20 3.27 12.53 -1.07
C LYS A 20 2.80 12.50 -2.53
N HIS A 21 2.96 11.39 -3.23
CA HIS A 21 2.65 11.31 -4.64
C HIS A 21 1.13 11.20 -4.87
N ASP A 22 0.56 12.07 -5.70
CA ASP A 22 -0.90 12.11 -5.91
C ASP A 22 -1.41 10.98 -6.81
N ASP A 23 -0.64 10.55 -7.81
CA ASP A 23 -1.03 9.43 -8.69
C ASP A 23 -0.73 8.03 -8.12
N VAL A 24 -0.42 7.94 -6.81
CA VAL A 24 -0.29 6.64 -6.14
C VAL A 24 -1.57 6.36 -5.37
N ASP A 25 -2.32 5.35 -5.80
CA ASP A 25 -3.61 4.99 -5.18
C ASP A 25 -3.46 4.22 -3.86
N GLY A 26 -2.34 3.51 -3.68
CA GLY A 26 -2.05 2.73 -2.48
C GLY A 26 -0.56 2.57 -2.21
N LEU A 27 -0.19 2.59 -0.94
CA LEU A 27 1.18 2.46 -0.46
C LEU A 27 1.28 1.35 0.58
N TRP A 28 2.10 0.33 0.30
CA TRP A 28 2.46 -0.69 1.29
C TRP A 28 3.88 -0.43 1.79
N LEU A 29 4.05 -0.29 3.10
CA LEU A 29 5.30 0.15 3.70
C LEU A 29 5.68 -0.71 4.92
N PHE A 30 6.78 -1.44 4.80
CA PHE A 30 7.36 -2.22 5.88
C PHE A 30 8.73 -1.62 6.22
N ALA A 31 8.73 -0.70 7.18
CA ALA A 31 9.91 0.04 7.65
C ALA A 31 9.84 0.24 9.18
N ASP A 32 10.78 1.01 9.72
CA ASP A 32 10.74 1.43 11.13
C ASP A 32 9.48 2.25 11.46
N ALA A 33 9.16 2.35 12.74
CA ALA A 33 7.93 2.98 13.20
C ALA A 33 7.84 4.47 12.82
N ASP A 34 8.96 5.20 12.83
CA ASP A 34 8.98 6.63 12.50
C ASP A 34 8.71 6.87 11.02
N THR A 35 9.31 6.04 10.15
CA THR A 35 9.07 6.09 8.70
C THR A 35 7.62 5.73 8.38
N CYS A 36 7.05 4.71 9.04
CA CYS A 36 5.64 4.36 8.87
C CYS A 36 4.70 5.50 9.30
N ALA A 37 4.92 6.08 10.48
CA ALA A 37 4.10 7.17 10.99
C ALA A 37 4.15 8.42 10.08
N LYS A 38 5.34 8.75 9.56
CA LYS A 38 5.50 9.85 8.60
C LYS A 38 4.77 9.58 7.29
N ALA A 39 4.90 8.38 6.74
CA ALA A 39 4.23 8.02 5.49
C ALA A 39 2.71 8.05 5.62
N GLU A 40 2.15 7.61 6.75
CA GLU A 40 0.71 7.74 7.03
C GLU A 40 0.27 9.20 7.09
N ALA A 41 1.03 10.05 7.79
CA ALA A 41 0.75 11.49 7.89
C ALA A 41 0.88 12.22 6.56
N ASP A 42 1.87 11.87 5.74
CA ASP A 42 2.12 12.50 4.43
C ASP A 42 1.11 12.02 3.36
N SER A 43 0.49 10.85 3.55
CA SER A 43 -0.48 10.28 2.61
C SER A 43 -1.86 10.94 2.66
N ILE A 44 -2.08 11.91 3.55
CA ILE A 44 -3.37 12.62 3.67
C ILE A 44 -3.72 13.46 2.44
N GLY A 45 -2.74 13.79 1.57
CA GLY A 45 -2.94 14.66 0.42
C GLY A 45 -4.00 14.17 -0.57
N ASN A 46 -3.94 12.89 -0.94
CA ASN A 46 -4.92 12.24 -1.81
C ASN A 46 -5.74 11.14 -1.09
N LEU A 47 -5.55 10.99 0.22
CA LEU A 47 -6.19 9.95 1.05
C LEU A 47 -5.95 8.51 0.51
N LYS A 48 -4.79 8.28 -0.09
CA LYS A 48 -4.38 6.94 -0.57
C LYS A 48 -4.45 5.89 0.53
N ARG A 49 -4.72 4.64 0.15
CA ARG A 49 -4.72 3.53 1.10
C ARG A 49 -3.31 3.21 1.54
N VAL A 50 -3.02 3.38 2.82
CA VAL A 50 -1.73 3.00 3.38
C VAL A 50 -1.86 1.69 4.16
N TRP A 51 -0.94 0.76 3.92
CA TRP A 51 -0.77 -0.44 4.74
C TRP A 51 0.67 -0.47 5.28
N THR A 52 0.81 -0.22 6.58
CA THR A 52 2.11 -0.19 7.24
C THR A 52 2.34 -1.43 8.11
N GLY A 53 3.60 -1.78 8.30
CA GLY A 53 4.04 -2.77 9.30
C GLY A 53 4.23 -2.19 10.71
N ASN A 54 4.09 -0.87 10.90
CA ASN A 54 4.29 -0.18 12.18
C ASN A 54 5.59 -0.56 12.93
N GLY A 55 6.74 -0.52 12.23
CA GLY A 55 8.02 -0.92 12.80
C GLY A 55 8.27 -2.43 12.82
N ARG A 56 7.32 -3.24 12.32
CA ARG A 56 7.46 -4.69 12.20
C ARG A 56 7.57 -5.06 10.72
N THR A 57 8.40 -6.05 10.44
CA THR A 57 8.44 -6.69 9.13
C THR A 57 7.60 -7.96 9.13
N LEU A 58 7.11 -8.32 7.95
CA LEU A 58 6.57 -9.64 7.68
C LEU A 58 7.74 -10.60 7.42
N ASP A 59 7.59 -11.86 7.79
CA ASP A 59 8.47 -12.92 7.30
C ASP A 59 8.08 -13.24 5.85
N TRP A 60 8.82 -12.69 4.90
CA TRP A 60 8.58 -12.86 3.46
C TRP A 60 8.75 -14.28 2.94
N THR A 61 9.33 -15.19 3.74
CA THR A 61 9.49 -16.61 3.39
C THR A 61 8.33 -17.47 3.88
N SER A 62 7.50 -16.95 4.78
CA SER A 62 6.32 -17.62 5.31
C SER A 62 5.19 -17.68 4.27
N SER A 63 4.35 -18.71 4.36
CA SER A 63 3.11 -18.81 3.59
C SER A 63 2.12 -17.67 3.90
N GLU A 64 2.26 -17.02 5.06
CA GLU A 64 1.46 -15.87 5.47
C GLU A 64 1.83 -14.59 4.69
N ALA A 65 3.00 -14.56 4.01
CA ALA A 65 3.42 -13.47 3.14
C ALA A 65 2.83 -13.55 1.72
N ALA A 66 1.68 -14.20 1.58
CA ALA A 66 0.97 -14.34 0.33
C ALA A 66 -0.55 -14.52 0.55
N GLY A 67 -1.30 -14.55 -0.56
CA GLY A 67 -2.70 -14.96 -0.55
C GLY A 67 -3.68 -13.88 -0.11
N GLU A 68 -4.71 -14.28 0.64
CA GLU A 68 -5.89 -13.46 0.91
C GLU A 68 -5.60 -12.09 1.57
N PRO A 69 -4.69 -11.97 2.56
CA PRO A 69 -4.37 -10.66 3.16
C PRO A 69 -3.85 -9.64 2.15
N PHE A 70 -3.04 -10.09 1.20
CA PHE A 70 -2.48 -9.26 0.13
C PHE A 70 -3.53 -8.90 -0.91
N LEU A 71 -4.35 -9.88 -1.32
CA LEU A 71 -5.42 -9.64 -2.29
C LEU A 71 -6.41 -8.59 -1.81
N ARG A 72 -6.84 -8.64 -0.54
CA ARG A 72 -7.74 -7.63 0.03
C ARG A 72 -7.14 -6.22 0.04
N ARG A 73 -5.82 -6.11 0.09
CA ARG A 73 -5.09 -4.83 0.04
C ARG A 73 -4.85 -4.34 -1.39
N ALA A 74 -4.91 -5.23 -2.38
CA ALA A 74 -4.65 -4.94 -3.79
C ALA A 74 -5.92 -4.66 -4.61
N ILE A 75 -7.11 -4.95 -4.07
CA ILE A 75 -8.39 -4.74 -4.75
C ILE A 75 -9.24 -3.65 -4.09
N GLU A 76 -10.16 -3.09 -4.87
CA GLU A 76 -11.27 -2.27 -4.40
C GLU A 76 -12.60 -2.94 -4.70
N VAL A 77 -13.56 -2.76 -3.79
CA VAL A 77 -14.92 -3.29 -3.99
C VAL A 77 -15.75 -2.23 -4.72
N LYS A 78 -16.06 -2.49 -5.99
CA LYS A 78 -17.00 -1.68 -6.77
C LYS A 78 -18.37 -2.36 -6.77
N ASN A 79 -19.27 -1.90 -5.90
CA ASN A 79 -20.65 -2.39 -5.88
C ASN A 79 -21.46 -1.76 -7.02
N VAL A 80 -22.03 -2.61 -7.89
CA VAL A 80 -22.88 -2.18 -9.03
C VAL A 80 -24.25 -2.80 -8.86
N TRP A 81 -25.28 -1.95 -8.75
CA TRP A 81 -26.66 -2.38 -8.61
C TRP A 81 -27.32 -2.38 -9.98
N VAL A 82 -27.79 -3.54 -10.41
CA VAL A 82 -28.49 -3.73 -11.68
C VAL A 82 -29.94 -4.08 -11.37
N PRO A 83 -30.93 -3.47 -12.05
CA PRO A 83 -32.33 -3.85 -11.87
C PRO A 83 -32.49 -5.35 -12.20
N TYR A 84 -33.10 -6.06 -11.26
CA TYR A 84 -33.46 -7.47 -11.42
C TYR A 84 -34.97 -7.55 -11.31
N GLY A 85 -35.64 -7.93 -12.41
CA GLY A 85 -37.07 -8.23 -12.43
C GLY A 85 -37.29 -9.74 -12.44
N ASP A 86 -38.39 -10.20 -11.84
CA ASP A 86 -38.89 -11.56 -12.08
C ASP A 86 -39.24 -11.77 -13.56
#